data_AF-A0A2G2YNR1-F1
#
_entry.id   AF-A0A2G2YNR1-F1
#
_cell.length_a   1.000
_cell.length_b   1.000
_cell.length_c   1.000
_cell.angle_alpha   90.00
_cell.angle_beta   90.00
_cell.angle_gamma   90.00
#
_symmetry.space_group_name_H-M   'P 1'
#
loop_
_entity.id
_entity.type
_entity.pdbx_description
1 polymer ?
#
loop_
_entity_poly.entity_id
_entity_poly.type
_entity_poly.pdbx_seq_one_letter_code
_entity_poly.pdbx_strand_id
1 'polypeptide(L)'
;MRSQKIDPNVPAQILEYDKRFEQYGSEFTFYDYNLPEDLPSSMKHSYPIIVADPPYLSQECLEKVAQTISFLTRPGQTYLLLLTGEVQRDRASKLLGLRPCAFRPEHSSKLGNEFRLYTNYDPGTKLGGWEQV
;
A
#
# COMPACT_ATOMS: atom_id res chain seq x y z
N MET A 1 -17.35 -20.71 11.51
CA MET A 1 -16.67 -19.50 11.00
C MET A 1 -17.75 -18.48 10.62
N ARG A 2 -17.76 -17.28 11.21
CA ARG A 2 -18.67 -16.21 10.77
C ARG A 2 -18.13 -15.66 9.45
N SER A 3 -18.86 -15.84 8.35
CA SER A 3 -18.58 -15.12 7.10
C SER A 3 -18.63 -13.63 7.39
N GLN A 4 -17.47 -12.96 7.42
CA GLN A 4 -17.45 -11.50 7.45
C GLN A 4 -18.05 -11.04 6.14
N LYS A 5 -19.19 -10.34 6.21
CA LYS A 5 -19.77 -9.68 5.05
C LYS A 5 -18.76 -8.63 4.60
N ILE A 6 -18.28 -8.77 3.37
CA ILE A 6 -17.61 -7.68 2.65
C ILE A 6 -18.67 -6.59 2.53
N ASP A 7 -18.44 -5.42 3.13
CA ASP A 7 -19.29 -4.26 2.89
C ASP A 7 -18.92 -3.72 1.50
N PRO A 8 -19.82 -3.82 0.51
CA PRO A 8 -19.53 -3.34 -0.84
C PRO A 8 -19.42 -1.80 -0.92
N ASN A 9 -19.72 -1.07 0.16
CA ASN A 9 -19.78 0.39 0.18
C ASN A 9 -18.61 1.03 0.94
N VAL A 10 -17.49 0.33 1.15
CA VAL A 10 -16.30 0.97 1.76
C VAL A 10 -15.77 2.03 0.78
N PRO A 11 -15.80 3.33 1.12
CA PRO A 11 -15.32 4.37 0.22
C PRO A 11 -13.81 4.20 -0.02
N ALA A 12 -13.38 4.38 -1.26
CA ALA A 12 -11.98 4.28 -1.65
C ALA A 12 -11.56 5.50 -2.48
N GLN A 13 -10.32 5.94 -2.29
CA GLN A 13 -9.68 6.92 -3.15
C GLN A 13 -8.56 6.23 -3.94
N ILE A 14 -8.62 6.29 -5.26
CA ILE A 14 -7.62 5.75 -6.18
C ILE A 14 -6.62 6.86 -6.50
N LEU A 15 -5.36 6.63 -6.17
CA LEU A 15 -4.25 7.50 -6.55
C LEU A 15 -3.48 6.78 -7.66
N GLU A 16 -3.64 7.26 -8.90
CA GLU A 16 -3.05 6.61 -10.07
C GLU A 16 -2.50 7.62 -11.08
N TYR A 17 -1.43 7.24 -11.78
CA TYR A 17 -0.86 8.03 -12.86
C TYR A 17 -1.69 7.89 -14.14
N ASP A 18 -2.33 6.74 -14.32
CA ASP A 18 -3.12 6.45 -15.50
C ASP A 18 -4.47 7.18 -15.47
N LYS A 19 -4.61 8.18 -16.35
CA LYS A 19 -5.83 8.98 -16.48
C LYS A 19 -7.06 8.20 -16.95
N ARG A 20 -6.91 6.95 -17.40
CA ARG A 20 -8.08 6.09 -17.66
C ARG A 20 -8.94 5.86 -16.41
N PHE A 21 -8.38 6.04 -15.21
CA PHE A 21 -9.13 5.99 -13.95
C PHE A 21 -9.97 7.25 -13.67
N GLU A 22 -9.89 8.32 -14.48
CA GLU A 22 -10.77 9.50 -14.37
C GLU A 22 -12.26 9.13 -14.48
N GLN A 23 -12.59 7.98 -15.07
CA GLN A 23 -13.95 7.43 -15.11
C GLN A 23 -14.58 7.23 -13.72
N TYR A 24 -13.78 7.10 -12.66
CA TYR A 24 -14.23 6.97 -11.27
C TYR A 24 -14.55 8.33 -10.61
N GLY A 25 -14.43 9.44 -11.34
CA GLY A 25 -14.86 10.76 -10.88
C GLY A 25 -14.16 11.19 -9.58
N SER A 26 -14.95 11.49 -8.55
CA SER A 26 -14.44 11.97 -7.26
C SER A 26 -13.60 10.95 -6.49
N GLU A 27 -13.74 9.66 -6.80
CA GLU A 27 -12.97 8.56 -6.17
C GLU A 27 -11.57 8.41 -6.79
N PHE A 28 -11.20 9.25 -7.76
CA PHE A 28 -9.89 9.27 -8.40
C PHE A 28 -9.14 10.58 -8.10
N THR A 29 -7.84 10.45 -7.89
CA THR A 29 -6.90 11.57 -7.84
C THR A 29 -5.69 11.21 -8.70
N PHE A 30 -5.41 12.04 -9.70
CA PHE A 30 -4.19 11.89 -10.49
C PHE A 30 -2.98 11.98 -9.57
N TYR A 31 -2.09 11.00 -9.65
CA TYR A 31 -0.94 10.87 -8.78
C TYR A 31 0.30 10.50 -9.59
N ASP A 32 1.33 11.34 -9.52
CA ASP A 32 2.68 11.04 -9.99
C ASP A 32 3.57 10.79 -8.78
N TYR A 33 4.08 9.58 -8.62
CA TYR A 33 4.97 9.25 -7.49
C TYR A 33 6.26 10.07 -7.50
N ASN A 34 6.64 10.69 -8.63
CA ASN A 34 7.76 11.64 -8.69
C ASN A 34 7.51 12.95 -7.93
N LEU A 35 6.23 13.26 -7.69
CA LEU A 35 5.75 14.42 -6.95
C LEU A 35 4.95 13.96 -5.72
N PRO A 36 5.60 13.29 -4.75
CA PRO A 36 4.91 12.49 -3.74
C PRO A 36 3.95 13.25 -2.82
N GLU A 37 4.11 14.57 -2.69
CA GLU A 37 3.25 15.47 -1.91
C GLU A 37 2.41 16.42 -2.78
N ASP A 38 2.44 16.29 -4.11
CA ASP A 38 1.56 17.04 -5.03
C ASP A 38 0.15 16.41 -5.04
N LEU A 39 -0.46 16.43 -3.86
CA LEU A 39 -1.78 15.89 -3.56
C LEU A 39 -2.63 16.95 -2.85
N PRO A 40 -3.96 16.90 -2.99
CA PRO A 40 -4.86 17.78 -2.26
C PRO A 40 -4.57 17.80 -0.75
N SER A 41 -4.50 18.99 -0.16
CA SER A 41 -4.25 19.14 1.28
C SER A 41 -5.31 18.49 2.16
N SER A 42 -6.53 18.32 1.65
CA SER A 42 -7.62 17.58 2.31
C SER A 42 -7.32 16.09 2.51
N MET A 43 -6.37 15.52 1.76
CA MET A 43 -5.95 14.12 1.85
C MET A 43 -4.88 13.89 2.91
N LYS A 44 -4.26 14.97 3.40
CA LYS A 44 -3.20 14.89 4.39
C LYS A 44 -3.73 14.36 5.71
N HIS A 45 -3.13 13.28 6.20
CA HIS A 45 -3.54 12.60 7.44
C HIS A 45 -5.03 12.21 7.45
N SER A 46 -5.55 11.73 6.32
CA SER A 46 -7.00 11.47 6.14
C SER A 46 -7.36 9.99 5.99
N TYR A 47 -6.39 9.07 5.95
CA TYR A 47 -6.66 7.67 5.57
C TYR A 47 -6.47 6.67 6.73
N PRO A 48 -7.51 5.89 7.13
CA PRO A 48 -7.41 4.80 8.11
C PRO A 48 -6.67 3.59 7.57
N ILE A 49 -6.75 3.37 6.26
CA ILE A 49 -6.19 2.22 5.57
C ILE A 49 -5.51 2.75 4.32
N ILE A 50 -4.28 2.32 4.11
CA ILE A 50 -3.52 2.60 2.88
C ILE A 50 -3.08 1.25 2.33
N VAL A 51 -3.35 1.03 1.04
CA VAL A 51 -2.84 -0.10 0.26
C VAL A 51 -1.97 0.50 -0.85
N ALA A 52 -0.72 0.08 -0.94
CA ALA A 52 0.23 0.59 -1.93
C ALA A 52 0.90 -0.57 -2.68
N ASP A 53 1.00 -0.44 -3.99
CA ASP A 53 1.73 -1.33 -4.90
C ASP A 53 2.62 -0.48 -5.82
N PRO A 54 3.85 -0.13 -5.39
CA PRO A 54 4.73 0.78 -6.13
C PRO A 54 5.09 0.23 -7.52
N PRO A 55 5.19 1.08 -8.55
CA PRO A 55 5.40 0.63 -9.94
C PRO A 55 6.77 0.00 -10.18
N TYR A 56 7.76 0.25 -9.33
CA TYR A 56 9.14 -0.19 -9.52
C TYR A 56 9.78 -0.74 -8.24
N LEU A 57 10.76 -1.63 -8.41
CA LEU A 57 11.56 -2.19 -7.32
C LEU A 57 12.85 -1.38 -7.05
N SER A 58 12.94 -0.15 -7.53
CA SER A 58 14.07 0.73 -7.26
C SER A 58 14.00 1.31 -5.85
N GLN A 59 15.16 1.69 -5.30
CA GLN A 59 15.25 2.37 -4.02
C GLN A 59 14.45 3.68 -4.00
N GLU A 60 14.71 4.52 -4.98
CA GLU A 60 14.10 5.84 -5.12
C GLU A 60 12.56 5.74 -5.20
N CYS A 61 12.03 4.74 -5.91
CA CYS A 61 10.58 4.54 -6.02
C CYS A 61 9.96 4.31 -4.64
N LEU A 62 10.51 3.40 -3.83
CA LEU A 62 9.95 3.13 -2.51
C LEU A 62 10.15 4.32 -1.55
N GLU A 63 11.25 5.06 -1.66
CA GLU A 63 11.47 6.27 -0.86
C GLU A 63 10.43 7.36 -1.16
N LYS A 64 10.12 7.61 -2.43
CA LYS A 64 9.09 8.57 -2.83
C LYS A 64 7.69 8.10 -2.44
N VAL A 65 7.35 6.82 -2.65
CA VAL A 65 6.06 6.28 -2.21
C VAL A 65 5.93 6.35 -0.68
N ALA A 66 7.01 6.14 0.08
CA ALA A 66 7.00 6.30 1.52
C ALA A 66 6.72 7.75 1.97
N GLN A 67 7.16 8.76 1.20
CA GLN A 67 6.78 10.16 1.44
C GLN A 67 5.28 10.38 1.23
N THR A 68 4.70 9.87 0.14
CA THR A 68 3.25 9.90 -0.10
C THR A 68 2.48 9.20 1.02
N ILE A 69 2.90 8.00 1.42
CA ILE A 69 2.26 7.25 2.52
C ILE A 69 2.30 8.07 3.81
N SER A 70 3.42 8.72 4.12
CA SER A 70 3.57 9.56 5.32
C SER A 70 2.64 10.78 5.27
N PHE A 71 2.47 11.39 4.10
CA PHE A 71 1.51 12.49 3.88
C PHE A 71 0.06 12.04 4.15
N LEU A 72 -0.33 10.86 3.69
CA LEU A 72 -1.70 10.33 3.82
C LEU A 72 -2.02 9.75 5.20
N THR A 73 -1.00 9.24 5.90
CA THR A 73 -1.11 8.50 7.16
C THR A 73 -1.62 9.37 8.29
N ARG A 74 -2.60 8.86 9.06
CA ARG A 74 -2.93 9.34 10.40
C ARG A 74 -1.98 8.72 11.42
N PRO A 75 -1.11 9.51 12.08
CA PRO A 75 -0.15 8.98 13.04
C PRO A 75 -0.82 8.08 14.09
N GLY A 76 -0.36 6.82 14.18
CA GLY A 76 -0.85 5.83 15.14
C GLY A 76 -2.23 5.23 14.84
N GLN A 77 -2.88 5.59 13.72
CA GLN A 77 -4.26 5.18 13.41
C GLN A 77 -4.42 4.56 12.01
N THR A 78 -3.38 4.59 11.17
CA THR A 78 -3.44 4.02 9.82
C THR A 78 -2.93 2.59 9.81
N TYR A 79 -3.72 1.69 9.24
CA TYR A 79 -3.29 0.36 8.82
C TYR A 79 -2.68 0.44 7.42
N LEU A 80 -1.43 0.00 7.28
CA LEU A 80 -0.70 0.04 6.02
C LEU A 80 -0.49 -1.38 5.49
N LEU A 81 -0.77 -1.56 4.21
CA LEU A 81 -0.47 -2.74 3.42
C LEU A 81 0.40 -2.31 2.24
N LEU A 82 1.63 -2.82 2.17
CA LEU A 82 2.55 -2.57 1.07
C LEU A 82 2.80 -3.87 0.31
N LEU A 83 2.44 -3.90 -0.97
CA LEU A 83 2.77 -4.96 -1.91
C LEU A 83 4.02 -4.52 -2.67
N THR A 84 5.09 -5.30 -2.60
CA THR A 84 6.32 -5.01 -3.35
C THR A 84 7.23 -6.25 -3.37
N GLY A 85 8.38 -6.16 -4.04
CA GLY A 85 9.35 -7.26 -4.12
C GLY A 85 10.02 -7.57 -2.78
N GLU A 86 10.44 -8.83 -2.57
CA GLU A 86 11.24 -9.27 -1.42
C GLU A 86 12.52 -8.43 -1.25
N VAL A 87 13.11 -7.99 -2.36
CA VAL A 87 14.32 -7.12 -2.36
C VAL A 87 14.13 -5.80 -1.60
N GLN A 88 12.89 -5.38 -1.34
CA GLN A 88 12.57 -4.17 -0.61
C GLN A 88 12.37 -4.38 0.91
N ARG A 89 12.46 -5.61 1.42
CA ARG A 89 12.16 -5.97 2.81
C ARG A 89 12.77 -5.02 3.84
N ASP A 90 14.10 -4.84 3.79
CA ASP A 90 14.82 -4.02 4.77
C ASP A 90 14.43 -2.54 4.66
N ARG A 91 14.15 -2.07 3.45
CA ARG A 91 13.75 -0.69 3.19
C ARG A 91 12.32 -0.43 3.65
N ALA A 92 11.39 -1.35 3.42
CA ALA A 92 10.02 -1.28 3.93
C ALA A 92 10.00 -1.25 5.47
N SER A 93 10.85 -2.06 6.12
CA SER A 93 11.05 -2.01 7.58
C SER A 93 11.61 -0.66 8.04
N LYS A 94 12.70 -0.19 7.42
CA LYS A 94 13.40 1.04 7.83
C LYS A 94 12.57 2.31 7.62
N LEU A 95 11.89 2.44 6.48
CA LEU A 95 11.16 3.66 6.12
C LEU A 95 9.77 3.72 6.77
N LEU A 96 9.09 2.58 6.87
CA LEU A 96 7.66 2.52 7.18
C LEU A 96 7.33 1.62 8.38
N GLY A 97 8.33 1.00 9.01
CA GLY A 97 8.14 0.11 10.17
C GLY A 97 7.40 -1.17 9.83
N LEU A 98 7.43 -1.62 8.56
CA LEU A 98 6.63 -2.75 8.10
C LEU A 98 7.32 -4.10 8.30
N ARG A 99 6.50 -5.13 8.48
CA ARG A 99 6.93 -6.53 8.59
C ARG A 99 6.27 -7.40 7.52
N PRO A 100 6.99 -8.38 6.97
CA PRO A 100 6.44 -9.27 5.96
C PRO A 100 5.36 -10.17 6.56
N CYS A 101 4.30 -10.41 5.78
CA CYS A 101 3.24 -11.35 6.09
C CYS A 101 3.52 -12.70 5.45
N ALA A 102 3.02 -13.79 6.04
CA ALA A 102 3.15 -15.12 5.45
C ALA A 102 2.35 -15.29 4.14
N PHE A 103 1.35 -14.44 3.89
CA PHE A 103 0.64 -14.37 2.60
C PHE A 103 1.61 -14.15 1.43
N ARG A 104 1.38 -14.87 0.32
CA ARG A 104 2.19 -14.80 -0.90
C ARG A 104 1.31 -14.32 -2.06
N PRO A 105 1.49 -13.09 -2.57
CA PRO A 105 0.75 -12.62 -3.72
C PRO A 105 1.15 -13.41 -4.98
N GLU A 106 0.15 -13.90 -5.70
CA GLU A 106 0.33 -14.59 -6.98
C GLU A 106 0.02 -13.65 -8.14
N HIS A 107 0.78 -13.80 -9.22
CA HIS A 107 0.57 -13.05 -10.46
C HIS A 107 0.12 -14.02 -11.56
N SER A 108 -0.77 -13.55 -12.44
CA SER A 108 -1.25 -14.36 -13.57
C SER A 108 -0.14 -14.68 -14.58
N SER A 109 0.94 -13.91 -14.58
CA SER A 109 2.16 -14.14 -15.36
C SER A 109 3.36 -14.38 -14.45
N LYS A 110 4.37 -15.11 -14.95
CA LYS A 110 5.62 -15.28 -14.23
C LYS A 110 6.39 -13.95 -14.22
N LEU A 111 6.46 -13.33 -13.05
CA LEU A 111 7.41 -12.24 -12.79
C LEU A 111 8.76 -12.84 -12.40
N GLY A 112 9.85 -12.14 -12.78
CA GLY A 112 11.21 -12.55 -12.41
C GLY A 112 11.56 -12.29 -10.94
N ASN A 113 10.73 -11.50 -10.23
CA ASN A 113 10.95 -11.14 -8.84
C ASN A 113 9.90 -11.77 -7.95
N GLU A 114 10.31 -12.15 -6.76
CA GLU A 114 9.42 -12.63 -5.72
C GLU A 114 8.76 -11.46 -5.01
N PHE A 115 7.42 -11.48 -4.90
CA PHE A 115 6.64 -10.44 -4.23
C PHE A 115 6.19 -10.87 -2.83
N ARG A 116 5.97 -9.87 -1.99
CA ARG A 116 5.51 -10.00 -0.60
C ARG A 116 4.49 -8.92 -0.27
N LEU A 117 3.73 -9.20 0.78
CA LEU A 117 2.87 -8.25 1.45
C LEU A 117 3.50 -7.87 2.79
N TYR A 118 3.63 -6.58 3.06
CA TYR A 118 4.14 -6.05 4.32
C TYR A 118 3.09 -5.21 5.02
N THR A 119 3.06 -5.24 6.36
CA THR A 119 2.07 -4.51 7.16
C THR A 119 2.66 -3.88 8.40
N ASN A 120 2.01 -2.84 8.92
CA ASN A 120 2.33 -2.20 10.22
C ASN A 120 1.49 -2.72 11.40
N TYR A 121 0.67 -3.75 11.16
CA TYR A 121 -0.16 -4.43 12.14
C TYR A 121 -0.05 -5.93 11.94
N ASP A 122 -0.17 -6.73 12.99
CA ASP A 122 -0.24 -8.18 12.83
C ASP A 122 -1.62 -8.56 12.25
N PRO A 123 -1.68 -9.11 11.02
CA PRO A 123 -2.96 -9.46 10.40
C PRO A 123 -3.57 -10.75 10.96
N GLY A 124 -2.89 -11.44 11.89
CA GLY A 124 -3.29 -12.72 12.43
C GLY A 124 -3.56 -13.72 11.31
N THR A 125 -4.55 -14.60 11.48
CA THR A 125 -4.81 -15.69 10.52
C THR A 125 -5.30 -15.24 9.14
N LYS A 126 -5.67 -13.96 8.93
CA LYS A 126 -6.21 -13.49 7.64
C LYS A 126 -5.17 -13.40 6.52
N LEU A 127 -3.96 -12.95 6.85
CA LEU A 127 -2.82 -12.87 5.92
C LEU A 127 -1.66 -13.79 6.38
N GLY A 128 -1.99 -14.81 7.17
CA GLY A 128 -1.04 -15.78 7.73
C GLY A 128 -0.14 -15.23 8.84
N GLY A 129 -0.44 -14.06 9.37
CA GLY A 129 0.34 -13.37 10.40
C GLY A 129 1.62 -12.76 9.85
N TRP A 130 2.39 -12.12 10.72
CA TRP A 130 3.78 -11.80 10.38
C TRP A 130 4.61 -13.08 10.28
N GLU A 131 5.56 -13.07 9.35
CA GLU A 131 6.55 -14.13 9.26
C GLU A 131 7.34 -14.20 10.57
N GLN A 132 7.52 -15.43 11.06
CA GLN A 132 8.38 -15.69 12.20
C GLN A 132 9.83 -15.53 11.74
N VAL A 133 10.62 -14.76 12.49
CA VAL A 133 12.05 -14.54 12.25
C VAL A 133 12.85 -15.72 12.77
#